data_AF-A0AAW4HZK7-F1
#
_entry.id   AF-A0AAW4HZK7-F1
#
_cell.length_a   1.000
_cell.length_b   1.000
_cell.length_c   1.000
_cell.angle_alpha   90.00
_cell.angle_beta   90.00
_cell.angle_gamma   90.00
#
_symmetry.space_group_name_H-M   'P 1'
#
loop_
_entity.id
_entity.type
_entity.pdbx_description
1 polymer ?
#
loop_
_entity_poly.entity_id
_entity_poly.type
_entity_poly.pdbx_seq_one_letter_code
_entity_poly.pdbx_strand_id
1 'polypeptide(L)'
;MEEQYASQEQSDREGSHRRVKKKHTIPFQCMVSIPTGFQIQKPNTPKLVYDLSHLSMAKEMCKRVIDVEDCGQVEIDLHVLKIKGVLPFIVNVSIEPLHMEQVYATSGRDMSLFLSCQETVYVDHILKYSVDHVPYYVIDGHHIQVRDVSIKGMEDNPQMAQISGVFYFDYA
;
A
#
# COMPACT_ATOMS: atom_id res chain seq x y z
N MET A 1 6.44 -55.29 -37.56
CA MET A 1 7.71 -54.96 -38.21
C MET A 1 8.10 -53.60 -37.68
N GLU A 2 9.13 -53.61 -36.81
CA GLU A 2 10.00 -52.51 -36.33
C GLU A 2 9.30 -51.28 -35.71
N GLU A 3 9.26 -51.13 -34.37
CA GLU A 3 10.31 -50.65 -33.46
C GLU A 3 11.00 -49.34 -33.90
N GLN A 4 10.82 -48.28 -33.10
CA GLN A 4 11.94 -47.42 -32.73
C GLN A 4 11.76 -46.88 -31.30
N TYR A 5 12.86 -46.98 -30.57
CA TYR A 5 13.05 -46.82 -29.14
C TYR A 5 13.15 -45.36 -28.67
N ALA A 6 12.92 -45.23 -27.36
CA ALA A 6 13.08 -44.12 -26.43
C ALA A 6 14.28 -43.18 -26.60
N SER A 7 14.10 -41.95 -26.10
CA SER A 7 14.97 -41.40 -25.05
C SER A 7 14.28 -40.30 -24.24
N GLN A 8 14.46 -40.41 -22.92
CA GLN A 8 14.07 -39.47 -21.88
C GLN A 8 14.97 -38.23 -21.91
N GLU A 9 14.41 -37.05 -21.60
CA GLU A 9 15.12 -36.04 -20.82
C GLU A 9 14.20 -35.58 -19.68
N GLN A 10 14.54 -36.07 -18.48
CA GLN A 10 14.14 -35.51 -17.19
C GLN A 10 14.88 -34.18 -16.94
N SER A 11 14.36 -33.44 -15.95
CA SER A 11 15.02 -32.36 -15.18
C SER A 11 15.35 -31.09 -15.98
N ASP A 12 14.79 -29.92 -15.69
CA ASP A 12 14.78 -29.28 -14.38
C ASP A 12 13.49 -28.47 -14.13
N ARG A 13 12.62 -28.98 -13.24
CA ARG A 13 11.79 -28.09 -12.43
C ARG A 13 12.59 -27.75 -11.18
N GLU A 14 13.58 -26.88 -11.34
CA GLU A 14 14.11 -26.16 -10.19
C GLU A 14 13.01 -25.21 -9.68
N GLY A 15 12.26 -25.71 -8.70
CA GLY A 15 11.44 -24.92 -7.83
C GLY A 15 12.30 -23.88 -7.13
N SER A 16 12.44 -22.72 -7.75
CA SER A 16 12.77 -21.50 -7.03
C SER A 16 11.58 -21.17 -6.14
N HIS A 17 11.47 -21.85 -4.99
CA HIS A 17 10.84 -21.27 -3.81
C HIS A 17 11.73 -20.13 -3.31
N ARG A 18 11.92 -19.12 -4.16
CA ARG A 18 12.19 -17.78 -3.69
C ARG A 18 11.01 -17.49 -2.78
N ARG A 19 11.23 -17.51 -1.46
CA ARG A 19 10.27 -16.99 -0.49
C ARG A 19 10.00 -15.56 -0.94
N VAL A 20 8.99 -15.38 -1.78
CA VAL A 20 8.48 -14.06 -2.11
C VAL A 20 7.93 -13.58 -0.78
N LYS A 21 8.71 -12.75 -0.08
CA LYS A 21 8.22 -12.01 1.08
C LYS A 21 6.95 -11.34 0.58
N LYS A 22 5.78 -11.82 1.04
CA LYS A 22 4.52 -11.20 0.70
C LYS A 22 4.60 -9.80 1.27
N LYS A 23 4.71 -8.81 0.39
CA LYS A 23 4.70 -7.41 0.81
C LYS A 23 3.27 -7.12 1.23
N HIS A 24 3.05 -6.95 2.53
CA HIS A 24 1.75 -6.55 3.04
C HIS A 24 1.62 -5.04 2.79
N THR A 25 0.96 -4.68 1.69
CA THR A 25 0.87 -3.30 1.22
C THR A 25 -0.55 -2.93 0.85
N ILE A 26 -0.93 -1.69 1.17
CA ILE A 26 -2.23 -1.12 0.79
C ILE A 26 -1.98 0.22 0.07
N PRO A 27 -2.33 0.34 -1.22
CA PRO A 27 -2.17 1.59 -1.95
C PRO A 27 -3.21 2.62 -1.47
N PHE A 28 -2.85 3.89 -1.56
CA PHE A 28 -3.77 5.00 -1.42
C PHE A 28 -3.59 6.01 -2.55
N GLN A 29 -4.65 6.74 -2.84
CA GLN A 29 -4.62 7.88 -3.75
C GLN A 29 -5.63 8.92 -3.29
N CYS A 30 -5.34 10.19 -3.56
CA CYS A 30 -6.27 11.28 -3.34
C CYS A 30 -6.06 12.37 -4.41
N MET A 31 -7.12 13.14 -4.68
CA MET A 31 -7.09 14.22 -5.66
C MET A 31 -7.11 15.57 -4.95
N VAL A 32 -6.29 16.50 -5.43
CA VAL A 32 -6.31 17.90 -4.98
C VAL A 32 -6.58 18.82 -6.16
N SER A 33 -7.43 19.81 -5.92
CA SER A 33 -7.64 20.92 -6.86
C SER A 33 -6.65 22.04 -6.55
N ILE A 34 -5.89 22.44 -7.56
CA ILE A 34 -4.92 23.52 -7.52
C ILE A 34 -5.66 24.82 -7.88
N PRO A 35 -5.62 25.85 -7.01
CA PRO A 35 -6.25 27.13 -7.32
C PRO A 35 -5.69 27.77 -8.59
N THR A 36 -6.56 28.47 -9.32
CA THR A 36 -6.15 29.27 -10.48
C THR A 36 -5.06 30.27 -10.08
N GLY A 37 -4.00 30.34 -10.89
CA GLY A 37 -2.84 31.20 -10.61
C GLY A 37 -1.74 30.55 -9.79
N PHE A 38 -1.91 29.29 -9.37
CA PHE A 38 -0.93 28.52 -8.61
C PHE A 38 -0.50 27.25 -9.34
N GLN A 39 0.64 26.71 -8.93
CA GLN A 39 1.17 25.42 -9.35
C GLN A 39 1.73 24.66 -8.15
N ILE A 40 1.94 23.35 -8.31
CA ILE A 40 2.66 22.55 -7.31
C ILE A 40 4.13 22.97 -7.30
N GLN A 41 4.62 23.35 -6.14
CA GLN A 41 6.02 23.73 -5.94
C GLN A 41 6.94 22.55 -6.24
N LYS A 42 8.07 22.80 -6.93
CA LYS A 42 9.08 21.78 -7.26
C LYS A 42 10.46 22.18 -6.70
N PRO A 43 11.18 21.30 -5.97
CA PRO A 43 10.76 19.97 -5.52
C PRO A 43 9.66 20.06 -4.45
N ASN A 44 8.80 19.04 -4.37
CA ASN A 44 7.78 18.93 -3.34
C ASN A 44 8.06 17.70 -2.47
N THR A 45 7.93 17.86 -1.16
CA THR A 45 7.92 16.72 -0.23
C THR A 45 6.61 16.76 0.53
N PRO A 46 5.60 15.98 0.11
CA PRO A 46 4.32 15.96 0.78
C PRO A 46 4.48 15.62 2.27
N LYS A 47 3.80 16.37 3.12
CA LYS A 47 3.70 16.03 4.53
C LYS A 47 2.44 15.19 4.73
N LEU A 48 2.61 13.94 5.11
CA LEU A 48 1.50 13.01 5.35
C LEU A 48 1.45 12.60 6.81
N VAL A 49 0.25 12.66 7.40
CA VAL A 49 -0.06 12.17 8.75
C VAL A 49 -1.21 11.18 8.63
N TYR A 50 -1.15 10.08 9.38
CA TYR A 50 -2.18 9.05 9.39
C TYR A 50 -2.46 8.62 10.83
N ASP A 51 -3.70 8.21 11.11
CA ASP A 51 -4.13 7.76 12.42
C ASP A 51 -4.41 6.25 12.43
N LEU A 52 -3.73 5.54 13.33
CA LEU A 52 -3.83 4.09 13.49
C LEU A 52 -4.90 3.67 14.50
N SER A 53 -5.55 4.61 15.19
CA SER A 53 -6.48 4.35 16.30
C SER A 53 -7.70 3.52 15.91
N HIS A 54 -8.06 3.51 14.62
CA HIS A 54 -9.20 2.79 14.06
C HIS A 54 -8.84 1.46 13.41
N LEU A 55 -7.61 0.98 13.61
CA LEU A 55 -7.17 -0.34 13.21
C LEU A 55 -7.21 -1.32 14.37
N SER A 56 -7.47 -2.58 14.05
CA SER A 56 -7.54 -3.69 15.00
C SER A 56 -6.91 -4.96 14.42
N MET A 57 -6.33 -5.78 15.28
CA MET A 57 -5.88 -7.12 14.92
C MET A 57 -7.05 -8.10 15.11
N ALA A 58 -7.33 -8.90 14.09
CA ALA A 58 -8.34 -9.96 14.14
C ALA A 58 -7.68 -11.32 13.96
N LYS A 59 -8.03 -12.26 14.83
CA LYS A 59 -7.67 -13.68 14.71
C LYS A 59 -8.92 -14.44 14.31
N GLU A 60 -8.90 -15.06 13.15
CA GLU A 60 -10.00 -15.84 12.59
C GLU A 60 -9.53 -17.28 12.38
N MET A 61 -10.47 -18.23 12.32
CA MET A 61 -10.20 -19.59 11.83
C MET A 61 -10.95 -19.78 10.52
N CYS A 62 -10.30 -20.41 9.55
CA CYS A 62 -10.93 -20.83 8.30
C CYS A 62 -10.49 -22.24 7.91
N LYS A 63 -11.35 -22.93 7.17
CA LYS A 63 -11.04 -24.23 6.60
C LYS A 63 -10.45 -24.07 5.21
N ARG A 64 -9.42 -24.85 4.90
CA ARG A 64 -8.76 -24.88 3.59
C ARG A 64 -8.56 -26.31 3.18
N VAL A 65 -8.93 -26.62 1.94
CA VAL A 65 -8.57 -27.90 1.32
C VAL A 65 -7.17 -27.76 0.74
N ILE A 66 -6.30 -28.68 1.11
CA ILE A 66 -4.95 -28.85 0.55
C ILE A 66 -4.83 -30.25 -0.04
N ASP A 67 -3.97 -30.39 -1.03
CA ASP A 67 -3.62 -31.69 -1.59
C ASP A 67 -2.34 -32.18 -0.92
N VAL A 68 -2.40 -33.37 -0.32
CA VAL A 68 -1.30 -33.97 0.42
C VAL A 68 -0.90 -35.25 -0.30
N GLU A 69 0.39 -35.36 -0.60
CA GLU A 69 0.96 -36.56 -1.23
C GLU A 69 0.54 -37.82 -0.46
N ASP A 70 0.11 -38.85 -1.19
CA ASP A 70 -0.43 -40.12 -0.69
C ASP A 70 -1.70 -40.06 0.17
N CYS A 71 -2.22 -38.87 0.49
CA CYS A 71 -3.46 -38.68 1.27
C CYS A 71 -4.61 -38.07 0.45
N GLY A 72 -4.31 -37.47 -0.70
CA GLY A 72 -5.27 -36.74 -1.53
C GLY A 72 -5.71 -35.43 -0.88
N GLN A 73 -6.95 -35.01 -1.16
CA GLN A 73 -7.50 -33.75 -0.64
C GLN A 73 -7.90 -33.88 0.84
N VAL A 74 -7.27 -33.04 1.67
CA VAL A 74 -7.50 -32.99 3.11
C VAL A 74 -7.96 -31.58 3.49
N GLU A 75 -8.99 -31.49 4.34
CA GLU A 75 -9.42 -30.23 4.94
C GLU A 75 -8.59 -29.95 6.20
N ILE A 76 -7.98 -28.77 6.26
CA ILE A 76 -7.25 -28.29 7.43
C ILE A 76 -7.89 -27.03 7.99
N ASP A 77 -7.83 -26.89 9.32
CA ASP A 77 -8.12 -25.64 10.00
C ASP A 77 -6.89 -24.73 9.96
N LEU A 78 -7.10 -23.48 9.55
CA LEU A 78 -6.07 -22.45 9.49
C LEU A 78 -6.48 -21.26 10.35
N HIS A 79 -5.58 -20.88 11.24
CA HIS A 79 -5.61 -19.62 11.94
C HIS A 79 -5.12 -18.50 11.01
N VAL A 80 -5.94 -17.47 10.86
CA VAL A 80 -5.68 -16.29 10.02
C VAL A 80 -5.53 -15.08 10.92
N LEU A 81 -4.37 -14.42 10.86
CA LEU A 81 -4.15 -13.13 11.47
C LEU A 81 -4.37 -12.04 10.43
N LYS A 82 -5.29 -11.13 10.73
CA LYS A 82 -5.64 -9.98 9.91
C LYS A 82 -5.45 -8.68 10.67
N ILE A 83 -5.22 -7.62 9.92
CA ILE A 83 -5.47 -6.25 10.36
C ILE A 83 -6.73 -5.76 9.67
N LYS A 84 -7.64 -5.16 10.45
CA LYS A 84 -8.96 -4.71 10.00
C LYS A 84 -9.28 -3.32 10.54
N GLY A 85 -10.03 -2.55 9.77
CA GLY A 85 -10.55 -1.25 10.19
C GLY A 85 -10.42 -0.19 9.12
N VAL A 86 -10.21 1.06 9.55
CA VAL A 86 -9.99 2.19 8.65
C VAL A 86 -8.72 2.94 9.03
N LEU A 87 -8.09 3.53 8.04
CA LEU A 87 -6.84 4.26 8.16
C LEU A 87 -7.03 5.66 7.54
N PRO A 88 -7.53 6.63 8.33
CA PRO A 88 -7.64 8.01 7.88
C PRO A 88 -6.25 8.65 7.78
N PHE A 89 -6.07 9.49 6.77
CA PHE A 89 -4.84 10.25 6.56
C PHE A 89 -5.12 11.66 6.03
N ILE A 90 -4.18 12.56 6.31
CA ILE A 90 -4.12 13.91 5.77
C ILE A 90 -2.79 14.05 5.04
N VAL A 91 -2.82 14.59 3.83
CA VAL A 91 -1.62 14.94 3.08
C VAL A 91 -1.64 16.41 2.68
N ASN A 92 -0.51 17.07 2.92
CA ASN A 92 -0.28 18.45 2.55
C ASN A 92 0.76 18.54 1.44
N VAL A 93 0.45 19.29 0.39
CA VAL A 93 1.36 19.59 -0.71
C VAL A 93 1.56 21.09 -0.81
N SER A 94 2.81 21.50 -1.02
CA SER A 94 3.13 22.92 -1.20
C SER A 94 2.76 23.38 -2.61
N ILE A 95 2.15 24.55 -2.71
CA ILE A 95 1.86 25.25 -3.95
C ILE A 95 2.48 26.64 -3.92
N GLU A 96 2.78 27.17 -5.10
CA GLU A 96 3.35 28.50 -5.29
C GLU A 96 2.65 29.24 -6.43
N PRO A 97 2.65 30.58 -6.42
CA PRO A 97 2.13 31.37 -7.52
C PRO A 97 2.84 31.09 -8.84
N LEU A 98 2.10 31.12 -9.95
CA LEU A 98 2.66 31.14 -11.30
C LEU A 98 3.39 32.45 -11.61
N HIS A 99 2.84 33.57 -11.12
CA HIS A 99 3.35 34.92 -11.37
C HIS A 99 3.44 35.72 -10.06
N MET A 100 4.64 35.83 -9.50
CA MET A 100 4.87 36.52 -8.22
C MET A 100 4.46 38.01 -8.24
N GLU A 101 4.57 38.67 -9.39
CA GLU A 101 4.28 40.11 -9.56
C GLU A 101 2.79 40.47 -9.38
N GLN A 102 1.91 39.47 -9.45
CA GLN A 102 0.45 39.64 -9.38
C GLN A 102 -0.15 39.10 -8.08
N VAL A 103 0.69 38.63 -7.14
CA VAL A 103 0.25 38.04 -5.87
C VAL A 103 0.68 38.91 -4.70
N TYR A 104 -0.30 39.24 -3.86
CA TYR A 104 -0.11 40.07 -2.67
C TYR A 104 -0.49 39.25 -1.43
N ALA A 105 0.43 39.15 -0.47
CA ALA A 105 0.16 38.51 0.82
C ALA A 105 -0.22 39.54 1.88
N THR A 106 -1.03 39.10 2.83
CA THR A 106 -1.38 39.85 4.03
C THR A 106 -0.27 39.85 5.08
N SER A 107 0.70 38.93 4.98
CA SER A 107 1.83 38.82 5.90
C SER A 107 3.02 38.09 5.26
N GLY A 108 4.24 38.51 5.57
CA GLY A 108 5.46 37.82 5.15
C GLY A 108 5.80 38.01 3.66
N ARG A 109 6.95 37.46 3.25
CA ARG A 109 7.38 37.40 1.85
C ARG A 109 7.23 36.02 1.22
N ASP A 110 6.98 35.00 2.04
CA ASP A 110 6.73 33.65 1.56
C ASP A 110 5.29 33.55 1.07
N MET A 111 5.14 33.32 -0.23
CA MET A 111 3.85 33.20 -0.92
C MET A 111 3.43 31.73 -1.10
N SER A 112 4.21 30.79 -0.55
CA SER A 112 3.86 29.37 -0.60
C SER A 112 2.66 29.07 0.29
N LEU A 113 1.76 28.23 -0.21
CA LEU A 113 0.59 27.75 0.51
C LEU A 113 0.60 26.23 0.53
N PHE A 114 -0.14 25.64 1.46
CA PHE A 114 -0.33 24.20 1.50
C PHE A 114 -1.76 23.85 1.12
N LEU A 115 -1.91 22.98 0.12
CA LEU A 115 -3.18 22.30 -0.13
C LEU A 115 -3.23 21.04 0.71
N SER A 116 -4.33 20.86 1.42
CA SER A 116 -4.56 19.69 2.27
C SER A 116 -5.62 18.80 1.63
N CYS A 117 -5.41 17.49 1.65
CA CYS A 117 -6.41 16.49 1.31
C CYS A 117 -6.56 15.54 2.49
N GLN A 118 -7.80 15.19 2.82
CA GLN A 118 -8.10 14.20 3.85
C GLN A 118 -8.87 13.06 3.21
N GLU A 119 -8.40 11.84 3.42
CA GLU A 119 -9.00 10.64 2.88
C GLU A 119 -8.92 9.49 3.88
N THR A 120 -9.59 8.38 3.56
CA THR A 120 -9.60 7.18 4.41
C THR A 120 -9.42 5.93 3.58
N VAL A 121 -8.50 5.07 4.01
CA VAL A 121 -8.28 3.74 3.43
C VAL A 121 -9.00 2.70 4.27
N TYR A 122 -9.75 1.81 3.63
CA TYR A 122 -10.36 0.65 4.29
C TYR A 122 -9.37 -0.52 4.30
N VAL A 123 -9.23 -1.14 5.46
CA VAL A 123 -8.26 -2.20 5.70
C VAL A 123 -8.99 -3.49 6.07
N ASP A 124 -8.83 -4.52 5.25
CA ASP A 124 -9.08 -5.92 5.60
C ASP A 124 -7.97 -6.75 4.95
N HIS A 125 -6.85 -6.87 5.68
CA HIS A 125 -5.61 -7.39 5.12
C HIS A 125 -5.06 -8.55 5.93
N ILE A 126 -4.74 -9.65 5.26
CA ILE A 126 -4.18 -10.84 5.90
C ILE A 126 -2.67 -10.67 6.07
N LEU A 127 -2.21 -10.82 7.32
CA LEU A 127 -0.80 -10.79 7.69
C LEU A 127 -0.19 -12.19 7.71
N LYS A 128 -0.89 -13.18 8.30
CA LYS A 128 -0.30 -14.51 8.49
C LYS A 128 -1.35 -15.62 8.48
N TYR A 129 -0.92 -16.79 8.04
CA TYR A 129 -1.62 -18.06 8.18
C TYR A 129 -0.79 -18.99 9.08
N SER A 130 -1.47 -19.83 9.86
CA SER A 130 -0.84 -20.86 10.68
C SER A 130 -1.80 -22.04 10.87
N VAL A 131 -1.27 -23.26 11.02
CA VAL A 131 -2.04 -24.47 11.34
C VAL A 131 -2.24 -24.69 12.84
N ASP A 132 -1.62 -23.85 13.68
CA ASP A 132 -1.65 -24.00 15.15
C ASP A 132 -1.95 -22.66 15.83
N HIS A 133 -0.97 -21.76 15.91
CA HIS A 133 -1.18 -20.45 16.52
C HIS A 133 -0.63 -19.31 15.66
N VAL A 134 -1.24 -18.13 15.82
CA VAL A 134 -0.75 -16.88 15.23
C VAL A 134 -0.19 -15.95 16.31
N PRO A 135 0.90 -15.21 16.00
CA PRO A 135 1.56 -14.34 16.97
C PRO A 135 0.63 -13.23 17.46
N TYR A 136 1.07 -12.56 18.52
CA TYR A 136 0.47 -11.30 18.95
C TYR A 136 1.31 -10.15 18.38
N TYR A 137 0.68 -9.29 17.59
CA TYR A 137 1.30 -8.10 17.04
C TYR A 137 0.62 -6.86 17.61
N VAL A 138 1.42 -5.81 17.79
CA VAL A 138 0.95 -4.48 18.15
C VAL A 138 0.78 -3.64 16.89
N ILE A 139 -0.13 -2.67 16.91
CA ILE A 139 -0.30 -1.71 15.81
C ILE A 139 0.41 -0.42 16.22
N ASP A 140 1.46 -0.05 15.48
CA ASP A 140 2.21 1.18 15.71
C ASP A 140 2.86 1.71 14.42
N GLY A 141 3.48 2.89 14.51
CA GLY A 141 4.18 3.53 13.39
C GLY A 141 5.51 2.90 13.00
N HIS A 142 6.04 1.95 13.78
CA HIS A 142 7.24 1.20 13.39
C HIS A 142 6.87 0.11 12.37
N HIS A 143 5.75 -0.58 12.59
CA HIS A 143 5.27 -1.65 11.71
C HIS A 143 4.45 -1.13 10.53
N ILE A 144 3.76 0.01 10.67
CA ILE A 144 2.97 0.60 9.59
C ILE A 144 3.62 1.89 9.12
N GLN A 145 4.14 1.89 7.89
CA GLN A 145 4.88 3.00 7.31
C GLN A 145 4.34 3.39 5.94
N VAL A 146 4.35 4.68 5.64
CA VAL A 146 4.07 5.17 4.29
C VAL A 146 5.36 5.24 3.49
N ARG A 147 5.32 4.74 2.25
CA ARG A 147 6.43 4.87 1.28
C ARG A 147 5.88 5.17 -0.12
N ASP A 148 6.80 5.43 -1.03
CA ASP A 148 6.54 5.61 -2.46
C ASP A 148 5.53 6.74 -2.76
N VAL A 149 5.55 7.80 -1.93
CA VAL A 149 4.65 8.95 -2.11
C VAL A 149 5.05 9.73 -3.36
N SER A 150 4.10 9.93 -4.26
CA SER A 150 4.30 10.69 -5.49
C SER A 150 3.14 11.63 -5.77
N ILE A 151 3.45 12.71 -6.47
CA ILE A 151 2.47 13.70 -6.94
C ILE A 151 2.54 13.73 -8.47
N LYS A 152 1.38 13.59 -9.11
CA LYS A 152 1.24 13.64 -10.57
C LYS A 152 0.18 14.67 -10.94
N GLY A 153 0.53 15.65 -11.78
CA GLY A 153 -0.47 16.50 -12.41
C GLY A 153 -1.28 15.69 -13.42
N MET A 154 -2.56 16.04 -13.60
CA MET A 154 -3.42 15.41 -14.60
C MET A 154 -3.20 16.09 -15.96
N GLU A 155 -2.97 15.31 -17.01
CA GLU A 155 -2.75 15.85 -18.37
C GLU A 155 -3.99 16.61 -18.88
N ASP A 156 -5.17 16.06 -18.66
CA ASP A 156 -6.45 16.64 -19.11
C ASP A 156 -6.90 17.84 -18.24
N ASN A 157 -6.33 18.00 -17.04
CA ASN A 157 -6.69 19.07 -16.13
C ASN A 157 -5.47 19.55 -15.33
N PRO A 158 -4.78 20.61 -15.78
CA PRO A 158 -3.58 21.13 -15.11
C PRO A 158 -3.86 21.70 -13.72
N GLN A 159 -5.14 21.94 -13.38
CA GLN A 159 -5.58 22.37 -12.04
C GLN A 159 -5.90 21.19 -11.11
N MET A 160 -5.60 19.97 -11.52
CA MET A 160 -5.78 18.78 -10.69
C MET A 160 -4.47 18.03 -10.57
N ALA A 161 -4.20 17.56 -9.36
CA ALA A 161 -3.12 16.64 -9.13
C ALA A 161 -3.59 15.44 -8.31
N GLN A 162 -3.04 14.29 -8.64
CA GLN A 162 -3.15 13.07 -7.89
C GLN A 162 -1.94 12.94 -6.96
N ILE A 163 -2.22 12.68 -5.70
CA ILE A 163 -1.21 12.25 -4.73
C ILE A 163 -1.46 10.76 -4.49
N SER A 164 -0.42 9.94 -4.56
CA SER A 164 -0.51 8.50 -4.36
C SER A 164 0.66 7.99 -3.56
N GLY A 165 0.49 6.82 -2.94
CA GLY A 165 1.55 6.16 -2.18
C GLY A 165 1.07 4.81 -1.66
N VAL A 166 1.85 4.22 -0.77
CA VAL A 166 1.58 2.87 -0.25
C VAL A 166 1.83 2.81 1.25
N PHE A 167 0.86 2.27 1.98
CA PHE A 167 1.04 1.83 3.36
C PHE A 167 1.67 0.43 3.36
N TYR A 168 2.82 0.30 4.01
CA TYR A 168 3.57 -0.95 4.20
C TYR A 168 3.36 -1.45 5.62
N PHE A 169 3.08 -2.74 5.75
CA PHE A 169 2.79 -3.44 7.00
C PHE A 169 3.92 -4.45 7.23
N ASP A 170 4.93 -4.05 7.99
CA ASP A 170 6.14 -4.82 8.24
C ASP A 170 6.00 -5.68 9.49
N TYR A 171 5.28 -6.80 9.34
CA TYR A 171 5.13 -7.82 10.38
C TYR A 171 5.84 -9.10 9.94
N ALA A 172 7.15 -9.18 10.26
CA ALA A 172 7.99 -10.35 9.97
C ALA A 172 7.68 -11.55 10.89
#